data_AF-A0A1M3EKB4-F1
#
_entry.id   AF-A0A1M3EKB4-F1
#
_cell.length_a   1.000
_cell.length_b   1.000
_cell.length_c   1.000
_cell.angle_alpha   90.00
_cell.angle_beta   90.00
_cell.angle_gamma   90.00
#
_symmetry.space_group_name_H-M   'P 1'
#
loop_
_entity.id
_entity.type
_entity.pdbx_description
1 polymer ?
#
loop_
_entity_poly.entity_id
_entity_poly.type
_entity_poly.pdbx_seq_one_letter_code
_entity_poly.pdbx_strand_id
1 'polypeptide(L)' 'MPVTSDETADEPWVTVSDDDVHAARRAWLAAVEECAGSPREQLLHDSFRRIVHTQAQQTALEFRRSHRPS' A
#
# COMPACT_ATOMS: atom_id res chain seq x y z
N MET A 1 29.55 18.84 -23.64
CA MET A 1 28.73 19.12 -22.46
C MET A 1 28.17 17.79 -21.96
N PRO A 2 28.56 17.27 -20.78
CA PRO A 2 27.83 16.14 -20.21
C PRO A 2 26.51 16.66 -19.63
N VAL A 3 25.40 16.17 -20.17
CA VAL A 3 24.08 16.31 -19.56
C VAL A 3 24.06 15.31 -18.40
N THR A 4 24.30 15.82 -17.19
CA THR A 4 23.90 15.12 -15.97
C THR A 4 22.41 15.36 -15.81
N SER A 5 21.61 14.59 -16.53
CA SER A 5 20.23 14.35 -16.09
C SER A 5 20.34 13.43 -14.88
N ASP A 6 20.65 14.03 -13.73
CA ASP A 6 20.25 13.49 -12.44
C ASP A 6 18.73 13.67 -12.34
N GLU A 7 18.03 12.92 -13.19
CA GLU A 7 16.61 12.69 -13.05
C GLU A 7 16.53 11.41 -12.24
N THR A 8 16.91 11.50 -10.97
CA THR A 8 16.38 10.61 -9.95
C THR A 8 14.91 10.95 -9.86
N ALA A 9 14.14 10.43 -10.82
CA ALA A 9 12.70 10.43 -10.78
C ALA A 9 12.36 9.79 -9.44
N ASP A 10 11.97 10.62 -8.48
CA ASP A 10 11.27 10.23 -7.27
C ASP A 10 10.02 9.51 -7.78
N GLU A 11 10.16 8.19 -7.99
CA GLU A 11 9.01 7.31 -8.21
C GLU A 11 8.01 7.70 -7.12
N PRO A 12 6.74 7.99 -7.44
CA PRO A 12 5.79 8.36 -6.40
C PRO A 12 5.59 7.15 -5.50
N TRP A 13 6.37 7.08 -4.42
CA TRP A 13 6.24 6.08 -3.37
C TRP A 13 4.88 6.35 -2.75
N VAL A 14 3.85 5.62 -3.18
CA VAL A 14 2.53 5.72 -2.57
C VAL A 14 2.67 5.24 -1.13
N THR A 15 2.73 6.18 -0.20
CA THR A 15 2.69 5.89 1.24
C THR A 15 1.32 5.36 1.59
N VAL A 16 1.28 4.21 2.25
CA VAL A 16 0.05 3.60 2.76
C VAL A 16 0.06 3.77 4.27
N SER A 17 -0.93 4.47 4.79
CA SER A 17 -1.11 4.68 6.22
C SER A 17 -2.06 3.64 6.83
N ASP A 18 -2.11 3.59 8.16
CA ASP A 18 -3.11 2.78 8.87
C ASP A 18 -4.54 3.18 8.51
N ASP A 19 -4.79 4.47 8.23
CA ASP A 19 -6.10 4.95 7.82
C ASP A 19 -6.55 4.36 6.47
N ASP A 20 -5.61 4.20 5.53
CA ASP A 20 -5.88 3.56 4.23
C ASP A 20 -6.25 2.08 4.41
N VAL A 21 -5.56 1.40 5.31
CA VAL A 21 -5.83 0.00 5.64
C VAL A 21 -7.18 -0.15 6.30
N HIS A 22 -7.51 0.73 7.24
CA HIS A 22 -8.82 0.76 7.88
C HIS A 22 -9.94 1.10 6.89
N ALA A 23 -9.73 2.06 5.98
CA ALA A 23 -10.68 2.41 4.95
C ALA A 23 -10.95 1.24 4.00
N ALA A 24 -9.90 0.58 3.51
CA ALA A 24 -10.00 -0.59 2.64
C ALA A 24 -10.70 -1.77 3.34
N ARG A 25 -10.38 -2.01 4.61
CA ARG A 25 -11.05 -3.04 5.42
C ARG A 25 -12.55 -2.76 5.57
N ARG A 26 -12.93 -1.50 5.88
CA ARG A 26 -14.35 -1.11 5.98
C ARG A 26 -15.08 -1.31 4.65
N ALA A 27 -14.48 -0.92 3.54
CA ALA A 27 -15.07 -1.07 2.22
C ALA A 27 -15.31 -2.54 1.85
N TRP A 28 -14.34 -3.42 2.14
CA TRP A 28 -14.50 -4.86 1.94
C TRP A 28 -15.60 -5.44 2.83
N LEU A 29 -15.62 -5.12 4.14
CA LEU A 29 -16.65 -5.61 5.05
C LEU A 29 -18.06 -5.17 4.64
N ALA A 30 -18.23 -3.91 4.23
CA ALA A 30 -19.50 -3.43 3.69
C ALA A 30 -19.92 -4.23 2.45
N ALA A 31 -18.99 -4.55 1.55
CA ALA A 31 -19.29 -5.37 0.37
C ALA A 31 -19.63 -6.83 0.71
N VAL A 32 -19.05 -7.39 1.78
CA VAL A 32 -19.42 -8.72 2.30
C VAL A 32 -20.86 -8.70 2.81
N GLU A 33 -21.25 -7.66 3.54
CA GLU A 33 -22.62 -7.52 4.08
C GLU A 33 -23.65 -7.31 2.97
N GLU A 34 -23.34 -6.50 1.96
CA GLU A 34 -24.28 -6.13 0.89
C GLU A 34 -24.35 -7.17 -0.24
N CYS A 35 -23.21 -7.76 -0.62
CA CYS A 35 -23.05 -8.50 -1.88
C CYS A 35 -21.99 -9.61 -1.76
N ALA A 36 -22.10 -10.46 -0.72
CA ALA A 36 -21.20 -11.59 -0.51
C ALA A 36 -21.03 -12.47 -1.76
N GLY A 37 -19.79 -12.81 -2.10
CA GLY A 37 -19.46 -13.66 -3.25
C GLY A 37 -19.54 -12.97 -4.61
N SER A 38 -19.90 -11.68 -4.65
CA SER A 38 -19.90 -10.91 -5.88
C SER A 38 -18.48 -10.62 -6.39
N PRO A 39 -18.29 -10.37 -7.69
CA PRO A 39 -17.00 -9.91 -8.22
C PRO A 39 -16.52 -8.60 -7.57
N ARG A 40 -17.45 -7.76 -7.11
CA ARG A 40 -17.14 -6.52 -6.40
C ARG A 40 -16.49 -6.79 -5.05
N GLU A 41 -17.01 -7.74 -4.28
CA GLU A 41 -16.43 -8.15 -3.00
C GLU A 41 -15.01 -8.71 -3.19
N GLN A 42 -14.82 -9.58 -4.19
CA GLN A 42 -13.51 -10.14 -4.52
C GLN A 42 -12.48 -9.06 -4.91
N LEU A 43 -12.88 -8.09 -5.74
CA LEU A 43 -12.01 -6.96 -6.12
C LEU A 43 -11.62 -6.09 -4.92
N LEU A 44 -12.55 -5.85 -3.99
CA LEU A 44 -12.28 -5.10 -2.77
C LEU A 44 -11.38 -5.88 -1.81
N HIS A 45 -11.58 -7.19 -1.70
CA HIS A 45 -10.71 -8.07 -0.92
C HIS A 45 -9.28 -8.08 -1.49
N ASP A 46 -9.11 -8.23 -2.81
CA ASP A 46 -7.79 -8.18 -3.45
C ASP A 46 -7.11 -6.83 -3.27
N SER A 47 -7.88 -5.74 -3.37
CA SER A 47 -7.38 -4.38 -3.13
C SER A 47 -6.91 -4.20 -1.69
N PHE A 48 -7.72 -4.66 -0.72
CA PHE A 48 -7.34 -4.65 0.70
C PHE A 48 -6.04 -5.44 0.96
N ARG A 49 -5.89 -6.63 0.36
CA ARG A 49 -4.67 -7.43 0.50
C ARG A 49 -3.43 -6.71 -0.04
N ARG A 50 -3.55 -6.02 -1.18
CA ARG A 50 -2.44 -5.23 -1.76
C ARG A 50 -2.03 -4.09 -0.84
N ILE A 51 -3.01 -3.36 -0.29
CA ILE A 51 -2.76 -2.25 0.65
C ILE A 51 -2.03 -2.74 1.90
N VAL A 52 -2.49 -3.82 2.52
CA VAL A 52 -1.82 -4.44 3.69
C VAL A 52 -0.39 -4.87 3.35
N HIS A 53 -0.18 -5.46 2.17
CA HIS A 53 1.15 -5.87 1.73
C HIS A 53 2.09 -4.68 1.57
N THR A 54 1.62 -3.60 0.94
CA THR A 54 2.38 -2.36 0.78
C THR A 54 2.74 -1.73 2.13
N GLN A 55 1.80 -1.67 3.07
CA GLN A 55 2.07 -1.14 4.41
C GLN A 55 3.14 -1.97 5.14
N ALA A 56 3.05 -3.30 5.08
CA ALA A 56 4.03 -4.19 5.69
C ALA A 56 5.44 -4.00 5.08
N GLN A 57 5.53 -3.79 3.76
CA GLN A 57 6.80 -3.47 3.10
C GLN A 57 7.37 -2.13 3.57
N GLN A 58 6.52 -1.12 3.75
CA GLN A 58 6.93 0.21 4.24
C GLN A 58 7.47 0.12 5.66
N THR A 59 6.76 -0.55 6.57
CA THR A 59 7.24 -0.79 7.94
C THR A 59 8.56 -1.57 7.96
N ALA A 60 8.70 -2.59 7.11
CA ALA A 60 9.95 -3.36 7.02
C ALA A 60 11.11 -2.49 6.49
N LEU A 61 10.84 -1.59 5.54
CA LEU A 61 11.84 -0.67 5.00
C LEU A 61 12.26 0.38 6.05
N GLU A 62 11.30 0.96 6.77
CA GLU A 62 11.56 1.88 7.88
C GLU A 62 12.38 1.23 8.98
N PHE A 63 12.04 0.00 9.37
CA PHE A 63 12.80 -0.75 10.35
C PHE A 63 14.26 -0.95 9.90
N ARG A 64 14.50 -1.34 8.63
CA ARG A 64 15.85 -1.49 8.08
C ARG A 64 16.63 -0.18 8.06
N ARG A 65 15.97 0.94 7.74
CA ARG A 65 16.58 2.28 7.74
C ARG A 65 16.99 2.70 9.15
N SER A 66 16.13 2.46 10.15
CA SER A 66 16.38 2.79 11.55
C SER A 66 17.46 1.92 12.21
N HIS A 67 17.73 0.72 11.69
CA HIS A 67 18.71 -0.23 12.25
C HIS A 67 19.99 -0.34 11.42
N ARG A 68 20.23 0.57 10.46
CA ARG A 68 21.51 0.63 9.74
C ARG A 68 22.57 1.25 10.67
N PRO A 69 23.58 0.50 11.14
CA PRO A 69 24.66 1.08 11.91
C PRO A 69 25.38 2.11 11.04
N SER A 70 25.58 3.31 11.59
CA SER A 70 26.42 4.36 11.01
C SER A 70 27.88 3.93 11.00
#